data_AF-E3BGL3-F1
#
_entry.id   AF-E3BGL3-F1
#
_cell.length_a   1.000
_cell.length_b   1.000
_cell.length_c   1.000
_cell.angle_alpha   90.00
_cell.angle_beta   90.00
_cell.angle_gamma   90.00
#
_symmetry.space_group_name_H-M   'P 1'
#
loop_
_entity.id
_entity.type
_entity.pdbx_description
1 polymer ?
#
loop_
_entity_poly.entity_id
_entity_poly.type
_entity_poly.pdbx_seq_one_letter_code
_entity_poly.pdbx_strand_id
1 'polypeptide(L)'
;MKPLLLLPTVLLLTLPNAQAVTATEPSLKFYRNTETINKKNLNVHIALVDSITEGIIPTTFRFNDIDIKKVDELTWKITNNTPIPSDFFPVKLGKLPGLELVASNLEIPAFSSAMVTFDQLSTDHLEFVYQGNIFLPKVTLGPYNEEDCNTPQDPPKTCYSFPDPEQKETIKNMIALMHKLSNTKQYADSIELFMIDRCTSQPSRCSNYNDPQLPYGIRNLLAFGGQDHNLALKVMRNRYRSEGVGGGSSVKLNQYLTNTGGWASTWHSILNPDNAYSKRFYRTWFHEIAHAHGFSHASGMTYGFADYFAKDIVPLMTTEEERKTITPYNQPEVLLDYHMEATAEDQPKKISIDFLGSQSSQSEVDFQVITACEWEKEVNNIEGEITLTYNTIPDCPVFLRASEAGSNEFATIKIPRHGFAESSSYIIDNKKFTVLNTQLLNEKDNGWGIRKQCNLPNTHLATKDEYQMLWNHLSEADLLNTLERQYFLSSDGPRSYYIWQLNFLQEHMDSKRYRMQNKLGSKHSLVCVSER
;
A
#
# COMPACT_ATOMS: atom_id res chain seq x y z
N MET A 1 32.41 -25.83 57.71
CA MET A 1 30.99 -25.48 57.46
C MET A 1 30.97 -24.54 56.27
N LYS A 2 30.46 -25.00 55.12
CA LYS A 2 30.29 -24.21 53.88
C LYS A 2 28.93 -23.52 53.92
N PRO A 3 28.78 -22.25 53.50
CA PRO A 3 27.46 -21.69 53.24
C PRO A 3 26.99 -22.08 51.84
N LEU A 4 25.70 -22.43 51.80
CA LEU A 4 24.90 -22.87 50.67
C LEU A 4 24.74 -21.73 49.64
N LEU A 5 25.03 -22.00 48.37
CA LEU A 5 24.59 -21.18 47.24
C LEU A 5 23.14 -21.50 46.91
N LEU A 6 22.24 -20.53 47.09
CA LEU A 6 20.88 -20.54 46.58
C LEU A 6 20.88 -19.83 45.21
N LEU A 7 20.64 -20.60 44.14
CA LEU A 7 20.30 -20.08 42.81
C LEU A 7 18.91 -19.41 42.86
N PRO A 8 18.72 -18.24 42.23
CA PRO A 8 17.38 -17.72 42.00
C PRO A 8 16.79 -18.44 40.77
N THR A 9 15.77 -19.26 41.03
CA THR A 9 14.88 -19.80 40.01
C THR A 9 14.14 -18.64 39.35
N VAL A 10 14.45 -18.36 38.08
CA VAL A 10 13.70 -17.42 37.26
C VAL A 10 12.30 -18.03 37.05
N LEU A 11 11.33 -17.51 37.78
CA LEU A 11 9.93 -17.81 37.60
C LEU A 11 9.49 -17.11 36.30
N LEU A 12 9.39 -17.86 35.19
CA LEU A 12 8.66 -17.42 34.00
C LEU A 12 7.20 -17.22 34.40
N LEU A 13 6.82 -15.98 34.68
CA LEU A 13 5.44 -15.55 34.72
C LEU A 13 4.92 -15.53 33.27
N THR A 14 4.34 -16.65 32.85
CA THR A 14 3.40 -16.67 31.73
C THR A 14 2.18 -15.84 32.18
N LEU A 15 2.04 -14.64 31.61
CA LEU A 15 0.83 -13.85 31.78
C LEU A 15 -0.34 -14.64 31.16
N PRO A 16 -1.41 -14.94 31.91
CA PRO A 16 -2.60 -15.54 31.34
C PRO A 16 -3.27 -14.52 30.41
N ASN A 17 -3.63 -14.98 29.21
CA ASN A 17 -4.46 -14.30 28.22
C ASN A 17 -5.45 -13.32 28.85
N ALA A 18 -5.14 -12.02 28.71
CA ALA A 18 -6.11 -10.97 28.97
C ALA A 18 -7.16 -11.01 27.85
N GLN A 19 -8.30 -11.63 28.17
CA GLN A 19 -9.56 -11.51 27.45
C GLN A 19 -9.48 -11.81 25.94
N ALA A 20 -9.31 -13.08 25.63
CA ALA A 20 -10.09 -13.66 24.56
C ALA A 20 -11.57 -13.46 24.91
N VAL A 21 -12.18 -12.38 24.40
CA VAL A 21 -13.59 -12.45 24.04
C VAL A 21 -13.65 -13.65 23.12
N THR A 22 -14.21 -14.76 23.60
CA THR A 22 -14.57 -15.91 22.80
C THR A 22 -15.55 -15.41 21.74
N ALA A 23 -15.03 -14.90 20.64
CA ALA A 23 -15.78 -14.76 19.41
C ALA A 23 -16.16 -16.19 19.06
N THR A 24 -17.45 -16.52 19.25
CA THR A 24 -18.03 -17.81 18.89
C THR A 24 -18.05 -18.00 17.37
N GLU A 25 -17.72 -16.95 16.62
CA GLU A 25 -17.59 -16.94 15.17
C GLU A 25 -16.23 -16.36 14.75
N PRO A 26 -15.57 -16.95 13.74
CA PRO A 26 -14.32 -16.43 13.19
C PRO A 26 -14.53 -15.03 12.60
N SER A 27 -13.54 -14.15 12.73
CA SER A 27 -13.66 -12.78 12.19
C SER A 27 -13.71 -12.76 10.66
N LEU A 28 -14.67 -12.01 10.13
CA LEU A 28 -14.84 -11.76 8.69
C LEU A 28 -13.78 -10.80 8.14
N LYS A 29 -13.20 -9.94 8.98
CA LYS A 29 -12.25 -8.89 8.57
C LYS A 29 -10.78 -9.23 8.81
N PHE A 30 -10.50 -10.08 9.79
CA PHE A 30 -9.15 -10.34 10.25
C PHE A 30 -8.94 -11.82 10.57
N TYR A 31 -7.85 -12.36 10.06
CA TYR A 31 -7.34 -13.67 10.41
C TYR A 31 -5.84 -13.53 10.68
N ARG A 32 -5.35 -14.16 11.76
CA ARG A 32 -3.94 -14.28 12.11
C ARG A 32 -3.71 -15.64 12.73
N ASN A 33 -2.69 -16.35 12.27
CA ASN A 33 -2.23 -17.58 12.90
C ASN A 33 -0.75 -17.80 12.62
N THR A 34 -0.10 -18.61 13.46
CA THR A 34 1.20 -19.20 13.12
C THR A 34 0.93 -20.40 12.23
N GLU A 35 1.36 -20.32 10.99
CA GLU A 35 1.14 -21.35 9.97
C GLU A 35 2.46 -22.00 9.57
N THR A 36 2.46 -23.32 9.45
CA THR A 36 3.56 -24.03 8.82
C THR A 36 3.34 -24.03 7.31
N ILE A 37 4.31 -23.59 6.53
CA ILE A 37 4.24 -23.41 5.08
C ILE A 37 5.33 -24.18 4.35
N ASN A 38 5.12 -24.45 3.05
CA ASN A 38 6.18 -24.87 2.15
C ASN A 38 6.69 -23.66 1.36
N LYS A 39 7.95 -23.28 1.59
CA LYS A 39 8.64 -22.31 0.74
C LYS A 39 8.99 -22.98 -0.58
N LYS A 40 8.65 -22.30 -1.67
CA LYS A 40 9.07 -22.64 -3.04
C LYS A 40 10.36 -21.86 -3.34
N ASN A 41 11.25 -22.48 -4.10
CA ASN A 41 12.50 -21.83 -4.49
C ASN A 41 12.21 -20.61 -5.37
N LEU A 42 12.77 -19.47 -5.00
CA LEU A 42 12.67 -18.23 -5.75
C LEU A 42 13.73 -18.21 -6.85
N ASN A 43 13.31 -18.07 -8.10
CA ASN A 43 14.24 -17.84 -9.20
C ASN A 43 14.85 -16.45 -9.04
N VAL A 44 16.19 -16.39 -9.10
CA VAL A 44 16.95 -15.14 -8.96
C VAL A 44 17.69 -14.85 -10.26
N HIS A 45 17.47 -13.65 -10.81
CA HIS A 45 18.20 -13.08 -11.93
C HIS A 45 19.17 -12.05 -11.43
N ILE A 46 20.43 -12.12 -11.87
CA ILE A 46 21.43 -11.14 -11.45
C ILE A 46 21.42 -9.97 -12.44
N ALA A 47 21.07 -8.78 -11.94
CA ALA A 47 21.27 -7.52 -12.64
C ALA A 47 22.71 -7.05 -12.46
N LEU A 48 23.46 -7.00 -13.55
CA LEU A 48 24.81 -6.46 -13.60
C LEU A 48 24.72 -4.97 -13.95
N VAL A 49 25.02 -4.11 -12.99
CA VAL A 49 24.99 -2.66 -13.15
C VAL A 49 26.17 -2.18 -13.98
N ASP A 50 25.87 -1.58 -15.14
CA ASP A 50 26.86 -0.96 -16.02
C ASP A 50 27.15 0.48 -15.61
N SER A 51 26.11 1.22 -15.21
CA SER A 51 26.22 2.61 -14.78
C SER A 51 25.04 3.03 -13.90
N ILE A 52 25.29 3.96 -12.99
CA ILE A 52 24.28 4.61 -12.15
C ILE A 52 24.25 6.10 -12.48
N THR A 53 23.06 6.62 -12.71
CA THR A 53 22.79 8.05 -12.88
C THR A 53 22.00 8.55 -11.68
N GLU A 54 22.60 9.43 -10.89
CA GLU A 54 21.90 10.12 -9.81
C GLU A 54 20.80 11.03 -10.37
N GLY A 55 19.64 10.99 -9.75
CA GLY A 55 18.55 11.92 -10.02
C GLY A 55 18.46 13.03 -8.97
N ILE A 56 17.53 13.94 -9.19
CA ILE A 56 17.24 15.03 -8.26
C ILE A 56 16.15 14.54 -7.30
N ILE A 57 16.31 14.79 -6.00
CA ILE A 57 15.27 14.51 -5.01
C ILE A 57 14.00 15.29 -5.42
N PRO A 58 12.91 14.61 -5.80
CA PRO A 58 11.71 15.29 -6.26
C PRO A 58 11.01 16.00 -5.09
N THR A 59 10.11 16.92 -5.40
CA THR A 59 9.23 17.53 -4.39
C THR A 59 8.14 16.54 -3.95
N THR A 60 7.75 15.63 -4.84
CA THR A 60 6.73 14.62 -4.59
C THR A 60 7.25 13.23 -4.93
N PHE A 61 7.02 12.25 -4.06
CA PHE A 61 7.45 10.85 -4.26
C PHE A 61 6.49 9.85 -3.60
N ARG A 62 6.70 8.57 -3.92
CA ARG A 62 6.03 7.40 -3.31
C ARG A 62 7.10 6.39 -2.86
N PHE A 63 6.71 5.43 -2.03
CA PHE A 63 7.61 4.39 -1.51
C PHE A 63 7.66 3.12 -2.35
N ASN A 64 6.76 2.97 -3.32
CA ASN A 64 6.64 1.81 -4.20
C ASN A 64 6.74 2.20 -5.69
N ASP A 65 7.45 3.29 -5.99
CA ASP A 65 7.66 3.82 -7.34
C ASP A 65 9.03 3.38 -7.87
N ILE A 66 9.06 2.13 -8.34
CA ILE A 66 10.21 1.53 -9.00
C ILE A 66 9.73 1.01 -10.36
N ASP A 67 10.48 1.36 -11.40
CA ASP A 67 10.17 1.06 -12.79
C ASP A 67 11.33 0.30 -13.44
N ILE A 68 11.01 -0.78 -14.14
CA ILE A 68 11.99 -1.62 -14.83
C ILE A 68 11.59 -1.71 -16.29
N LYS A 69 12.37 -1.07 -17.16
CA LYS A 69 12.07 -0.97 -18.59
C LYS A 69 13.19 -1.50 -19.44
N LYS A 70 12.83 -2.27 -20.47
CA LYS A 70 13.74 -2.70 -21.51
C LYS A 70 14.11 -1.50 -22.38
N VAL A 71 15.41 -1.26 -22.56
CA VAL A 71 15.93 -0.16 -23.40
C VAL A 71 16.26 -0.67 -24.79
N ASP A 72 16.90 -1.83 -24.87
CA ASP A 72 17.20 -2.56 -26.10
C ASP A 72 17.19 -4.08 -25.84
N GLU A 73 17.70 -4.89 -26.78
CA GLU A 73 17.66 -6.36 -26.67
C GLU A 73 18.35 -6.91 -25.41
N LEU A 74 19.40 -6.24 -24.91
CA LEU A 74 20.25 -6.74 -23.83
C LEU A 74 20.25 -5.85 -22.58
N THR A 75 19.92 -4.56 -22.75
CA THR A 75 20.01 -3.56 -21.69
C THR A 75 18.64 -3.16 -21.15
N TRP A 76 18.58 -3.05 -19.84
CA TRP A 76 17.42 -2.60 -19.09
C TRP A 76 17.77 -1.39 -18.23
N LYS A 77 16.75 -0.63 -17.89
CA LYS A 77 16.84 0.49 -16.96
C LYS A 77 15.99 0.19 -15.74
N ILE A 78 16.63 0.12 -14.58
CA ILE A 78 15.94 0.12 -13.28
C ILE A 78 15.95 1.54 -12.75
N THR A 79 14.77 2.13 -12.56
CA THR A 79 14.61 3.48 -12.01
C THR A 79 14.00 3.39 -10.62
N ASN A 80 14.77 3.77 -9.60
CA ASN A 80 14.30 3.86 -8.21
C ASN A 80 13.86 5.30 -7.92
N ASN A 81 12.56 5.60 -8.02
CA ASN A 81 12.00 6.91 -7.69
C ASN A 81 11.62 7.03 -6.20
N THR A 82 12.03 6.07 -5.37
CA THR A 82 11.70 6.04 -3.94
C THR A 82 12.81 6.69 -3.11
N PRO A 83 12.53 7.11 -1.86
CA PRO A 83 13.56 7.63 -0.96
C PRO A 83 14.44 6.54 -0.35
N ILE A 84 14.20 5.25 -0.65
CA ILE A 84 14.90 4.12 -0.01
C ILE A 84 15.76 3.42 -1.08
N PRO A 85 17.08 3.29 -0.86
CA PRO A 85 17.92 2.49 -1.75
C PRO A 85 17.51 1.02 -1.74
N SER A 86 17.77 0.32 -2.85
CA SER A 86 17.42 -1.09 -2.98
C SER A 86 18.35 -1.80 -3.95
N ASP A 87 18.65 -3.05 -3.64
CA ASP A 87 19.43 -3.99 -4.44
C ASP A 87 18.60 -5.22 -4.87
N PHE A 88 17.32 -5.30 -4.49
CA PHE A 88 16.47 -6.45 -4.77
C PHE A 88 15.09 -6.01 -5.25
N PHE A 89 14.59 -6.66 -6.31
CA PHE A 89 13.38 -6.24 -7.01
C PHE A 89 12.52 -7.47 -7.33
N PRO A 90 11.50 -7.78 -6.53
CA PRO A 90 10.55 -8.84 -6.85
C PRO A 90 9.77 -8.43 -8.10
N VAL A 91 9.69 -9.33 -9.09
CA VAL A 91 9.11 -9.04 -10.40
C VAL A 91 8.23 -10.17 -10.92
N LYS A 92 7.21 -9.82 -11.71
CA LYS A 92 6.49 -10.77 -12.55
C LYS A 92 7.02 -10.71 -13.99
N LEU A 93 7.30 -11.87 -14.56
CA LEU A 93 7.83 -12.02 -15.92
C LEU A 93 6.69 -12.10 -16.96
N GLY A 94 6.06 -10.96 -17.27
CA GLY A 94 5.09 -10.88 -18.36
C GLY A 94 3.93 -11.89 -18.27
N LYS A 95 3.89 -12.87 -19.19
CA LYS A 95 2.85 -13.91 -19.23
C LYS A 95 3.16 -15.16 -18.40
N LEU A 96 4.38 -15.31 -17.89
CA LEU A 96 4.74 -16.45 -17.05
C LEU A 96 4.10 -16.28 -15.66
N PRO A 97 3.45 -17.32 -15.12
CA PRO A 97 2.90 -17.26 -13.78
C PRO A 97 4.03 -17.29 -12.76
N GLY A 98 3.86 -16.52 -11.68
CA GLY A 98 4.76 -16.54 -10.54
C GLY A 98 5.63 -15.29 -10.39
N LEU A 99 6.01 -15.04 -9.15
CA LEU A 99 6.94 -13.99 -8.75
C LEU A 99 8.37 -14.54 -8.79
N GLU A 100 9.27 -13.74 -9.35
CA GLU A 100 10.70 -13.99 -9.37
C GLU A 100 11.45 -12.81 -8.75
N LEU A 101 12.77 -12.91 -8.60
CA LEU A 101 13.60 -11.88 -7.99
C LEU A 101 14.69 -11.41 -8.95
N VAL A 102 14.76 -10.11 -9.15
CA VAL A 102 15.97 -9.48 -9.71
C VAL A 102 16.84 -9.02 -8.54
N ALA A 103 18.05 -9.53 -8.44
CA ALA A 103 19.05 -9.08 -7.48
C ALA A 103 20.15 -8.30 -8.21
N SER A 104 20.33 -7.05 -7.83
CA SER A 104 21.35 -6.16 -8.38
C SER A 104 22.69 -6.40 -7.68
N ASN A 105 23.77 -6.48 -8.46
CA ASN A 105 25.12 -6.62 -7.91
C ASN A 105 25.62 -5.37 -7.18
N LEU A 106 25.01 -4.21 -7.45
CA LEU A 106 25.22 -2.95 -6.74
C LEU A 106 23.88 -2.40 -6.26
N GLU A 107 23.87 -1.81 -5.07
CA GLU A 107 22.72 -1.05 -4.57
C GLU A 107 22.37 0.08 -5.55
N ILE A 108 21.08 0.21 -5.87
CA ILE A 108 20.55 1.32 -6.67
C ILE A 108 20.09 2.41 -5.68
N PRO A 109 20.78 3.57 -5.65
CA PRO A 109 20.45 4.65 -4.72
C PRO A 109 19.02 5.17 -4.86
N ALA A 110 18.55 5.82 -3.80
CA ALA A 110 17.31 6.57 -3.81
C ALA A 110 17.30 7.63 -4.92
N PHE A 111 16.17 7.79 -5.61
CA PHE A 111 16.00 8.75 -6.72
C PHE A 111 17.08 8.66 -7.80
N SER A 112 17.43 7.45 -8.22
CA SER A 112 18.44 7.21 -9.25
C SER A 112 17.94 6.23 -10.31
N SER A 113 18.69 6.10 -11.41
CA SER A 113 18.48 5.00 -12.35
C SER A 113 19.77 4.28 -12.67
N ALA A 114 19.72 2.96 -12.75
CA ALA A 114 20.81 2.11 -13.19
C ALA A 114 20.51 1.52 -14.58
N MET A 115 21.51 1.53 -15.45
CA MET A 115 21.51 0.68 -16.64
C MET A 115 22.10 -0.67 -16.27
N VAL A 116 21.38 -1.74 -16.60
CA VAL A 116 21.72 -3.10 -16.20
C VAL A 116 21.61 -4.08 -17.36
N THR A 117 22.40 -5.13 -17.30
CA THR A 117 22.23 -6.34 -18.12
C THR A 117 21.85 -7.52 -17.22
N PHE A 118 21.03 -8.43 -17.73
CA PHE A 118 20.66 -9.66 -17.02
C PHE A 118 21.46 -10.83 -17.56
N ASP A 119 21.79 -11.77 -16.67
CA ASP A 119 22.47 -13.00 -17.04
C ASP A 119 21.60 -13.91 -17.93
N GLN A 120 20.31 -14.10 -17.61
CA GLN A 120 19.40 -14.99 -18.35
C GLN A 120 17.91 -14.58 -18.30
N LEU A 121 17.56 -13.42 -18.88
CA LEU A 121 16.16 -12.95 -18.91
C LEU A 121 15.55 -12.98 -20.33
N SER A 122 14.54 -13.83 -20.56
CA SER A 122 13.89 -14.04 -21.86
C SER A 122 12.56 -13.29 -22.07
N THR A 123 12.22 -12.37 -21.16
CA THR A 123 10.99 -11.57 -21.26
C THR A 123 11.27 -10.16 -21.80
N ASP A 124 10.27 -9.54 -22.42
CA ASP A 124 10.31 -8.12 -22.81
C ASP A 124 9.59 -7.22 -21.79
N HIS A 125 9.02 -7.82 -20.73
CA HIS A 125 8.24 -7.10 -19.74
C HIS A 125 8.51 -7.63 -18.32
N LEU A 126 8.81 -6.70 -17.42
CA LEU A 126 8.96 -6.92 -15.98
C LEU A 126 8.01 -6.00 -15.25
N GLU A 127 7.18 -6.56 -14.37
CA GLU A 127 6.32 -5.79 -13.47
C GLU A 127 6.86 -5.90 -12.06
N PHE A 128 7.26 -4.79 -11.46
CA PHE A 128 7.73 -4.75 -10.08
C PHE A 128 6.57 -5.01 -9.09
N VAL A 129 6.76 -5.96 -8.19
CA VAL A 129 5.79 -6.31 -7.15
C VAL A 129 6.33 -5.89 -5.80
N TYR A 130 5.81 -4.78 -5.30
CA TYR A 130 6.21 -4.29 -3.99
C TYR A 130 5.73 -5.20 -2.86
N GLN A 131 6.63 -5.56 -1.95
CA GLN A 131 6.34 -6.47 -0.82
C GLN A 131 6.14 -5.72 0.52
N GLY A 132 6.23 -4.39 0.55
CA GLY A 132 6.06 -3.56 1.75
C GLY A 132 4.75 -2.76 1.77
N ASN A 133 3.60 -3.34 1.43
CA ASN A 133 2.35 -2.57 1.20
C ASN A 133 1.67 -1.96 2.45
N ILE A 134 2.42 -1.55 3.47
CA ILE A 134 1.98 -0.71 4.59
C ILE A 134 2.70 0.65 4.53
N PHE A 135 1.97 1.72 4.84
CA PHE A 135 2.47 3.11 4.88
C PHE A 135 3.02 3.57 3.52
N LEU A 136 2.11 3.69 2.55
CA LEU A 136 2.42 4.12 1.19
C LEU A 136 1.80 5.48 0.82
N PRO A 137 1.94 6.55 1.62
CA PRO A 137 1.43 7.85 1.23
C PRO A 137 2.17 8.39 -0.01
N LYS A 138 1.50 9.25 -0.76
CA LYS A 138 2.14 10.12 -1.76
C LYS A 138 2.64 11.37 -1.02
N VAL A 139 3.93 11.43 -0.76
CA VAL A 139 4.54 12.49 0.05
C VAL A 139 4.87 13.68 -0.84
N THR A 140 4.55 14.89 -0.37
CA THR A 140 4.97 16.16 -0.97
C THR A 140 5.73 16.98 0.06
N LEU A 141 6.97 17.37 -0.22
CA LEU A 141 7.81 18.17 0.65
C LEU A 141 7.61 19.65 0.34
N GLY A 142 6.77 20.32 1.13
CA GLY A 142 6.44 21.74 1.01
C GLY A 142 4.94 22.04 0.97
N PRO A 143 4.55 23.32 1.01
CA PRO A 143 3.18 23.74 0.85
C PRO A 143 2.67 23.44 -0.57
N TYR A 144 1.35 23.20 -0.70
CA TYR A 144 0.69 23.02 -2.00
C TYR A 144 0.65 24.32 -2.83
N ASN A 145 0.77 25.48 -2.18
CA ASN A 145 0.78 26.81 -2.81
C ASN A 145 2.09 27.52 -2.45
N GLU A 146 2.76 28.11 -3.45
CA GLU A 146 4.04 28.84 -3.30
C GLU A 146 3.91 30.15 -2.51
N GLU A 147 2.71 30.62 -2.20
CA GLU A 147 2.50 31.95 -1.58
C GLU A 147 2.65 32.01 -0.05
N ASP A 148 2.85 30.88 0.65
CA ASP A 148 3.13 30.90 2.08
C ASP A 148 4.66 30.91 2.34
N CYS A 149 5.18 32.12 2.58
CA CYS A 149 6.56 32.41 2.99
C CYS A 149 7.68 32.23 1.97
N ASN A 150 7.74 33.17 1.02
CA ASN A 150 8.85 33.33 0.07
C ASN A 150 10.16 33.83 0.69
N THR A 151 10.15 34.38 1.91
CA THR A 151 11.34 34.90 2.59
C THR A 151 11.30 34.64 4.10
N PRO A 152 12.41 34.18 4.73
CA PRO A 152 12.46 33.82 6.15
C PRO A 152 12.56 35.04 7.10
N GLN A 153 11.91 36.17 6.79
CA GLN A 153 12.02 37.40 7.58
C GLN A 153 10.65 38.06 7.84
N ASP A 154 10.13 37.77 9.03
CA ASP A 154 9.27 38.57 9.92
C ASP A 154 7.93 39.23 9.43
N PRO A 155 6.96 38.44 8.94
CA PRO A 155 5.53 38.79 8.99
C PRO A 155 4.92 38.53 10.39
N PRO A 156 3.89 39.29 10.81
CA PRO A 156 3.25 39.19 12.14
C PRO A 156 2.49 37.87 12.43
N LYS A 157 2.52 36.91 11.50
CA LYS A 157 1.74 35.67 11.52
C LYS A 157 2.64 34.45 11.27
N THR A 158 2.27 33.33 11.88
CA THR A 158 2.79 32.01 11.53
C THR A 158 2.53 31.70 10.06
N CYS A 159 3.49 31.11 9.37
CA CYS A 159 3.34 30.65 7.98
C CYS A 159 4.01 29.28 7.78
N TYR A 160 3.89 28.73 6.56
CA TYR A 160 4.34 27.38 6.21
C TYR A 160 5.18 27.39 4.93
N SER A 161 6.50 27.23 5.04
CA SER A 161 7.43 27.26 3.91
C SER A 161 7.78 25.87 3.41
N PHE A 162 8.41 25.82 2.23
CA PHE A 162 9.22 24.68 1.80
C PHE A 162 10.36 24.42 2.79
N PRO A 163 10.77 23.15 2.99
CA PRO A 163 12.02 22.84 3.68
C PRO A 163 13.22 23.29 2.84
N ASP A 164 14.26 23.81 3.50
CA ASP A 164 15.58 23.98 2.87
C ASP A 164 16.24 22.61 2.60
N PRO A 165 17.37 22.52 1.87
CA PRO A 165 17.97 21.23 1.51
C PRO A 165 18.28 20.30 2.69
N GLU A 166 18.78 20.84 3.80
CA GLU A 166 19.11 20.06 5.01
C GLU A 166 17.85 19.53 5.71
N GLN A 167 16.83 20.37 5.82
CA GLN A 167 15.53 19.97 6.34
C GLN A 167 14.83 18.96 5.44
N LYS A 168 14.98 19.10 4.12
CA LYS A 168 14.42 18.17 3.13
C LYS A 168 14.98 16.77 3.36
N GLU A 169 16.28 16.67 3.56
CA GLU A 169 16.97 15.42 3.89
C GLU A 169 16.50 14.85 5.23
N THR A 170 16.41 15.68 6.26
CA THR A 170 15.98 15.26 7.61
C THR A 170 14.55 14.72 7.61
N ILE A 171 13.62 15.40 6.91
CA ILE A 171 12.22 14.98 6.78
C ILE A 171 12.13 13.70 5.95
N LYS A 172 12.90 13.59 4.85
CA LYS A 172 12.98 12.39 4.02
C LYS A 172 13.41 11.16 4.84
N ASN A 173 14.46 11.29 5.64
CA ASN A 173 14.98 10.17 6.44
C ASN A 173 13.96 9.72 7.49
N MET A 174 13.26 10.68 8.12
CA MET A 174 12.20 10.39 9.08
C MET A 174 11.01 9.65 8.45
N ILE A 175 10.51 10.11 7.30
CA ILE A 175 9.36 9.48 6.66
C ILE A 175 9.71 8.11 6.06
N ALA A 176 10.94 7.94 5.56
CA ALA A 176 11.47 6.65 5.13
C ALA A 176 11.61 5.67 6.31
N LEU A 177 12.08 6.14 7.46
CA LEU A 177 12.15 5.32 8.66
C LEU A 177 10.75 4.88 9.13
N MET A 178 9.76 5.79 9.13
CA MET A 178 8.38 5.44 9.47
C MET A 178 7.81 4.39 8.51
N HIS A 179 8.10 4.50 7.23
CA HIS A 179 7.74 3.51 6.23
C HIS A 179 8.37 2.13 6.53
N LYS A 180 9.69 2.08 6.73
CA LYS A 180 10.41 0.83 7.06
C LYS A 180 9.84 0.18 8.31
N LEU A 181 9.77 0.93 9.41
CA LEU A 181 9.25 0.43 10.68
C LEU A 181 7.82 -0.10 10.54
N SER A 182 6.94 0.59 9.79
CA SER A 182 5.55 0.16 9.60
C SER A 182 5.39 -1.20 8.91
N ASN A 183 6.42 -1.66 8.18
CA ASN A 183 6.45 -2.95 7.51
C ASN A 183 7.14 -4.05 8.34
N THR A 184 7.51 -3.77 9.59
CA THR A 184 8.08 -4.78 10.50
C THR A 184 7.03 -5.45 11.38
N LYS A 185 7.32 -6.69 11.80
CA LYS A 185 6.54 -7.45 12.76
C LYS A 185 6.47 -6.78 14.11
N GLN A 186 7.62 -6.38 14.64
CA GLN A 186 7.69 -5.75 15.96
C GLN A 186 6.91 -4.44 16.04
N TYR A 187 6.86 -3.62 14.97
CA TYR A 187 6.01 -2.43 14.95
C TYR A 187 4.52 -2.77 14.99
N ALA A 188 4.09 -3.76 14.19
CA ALA A 188 2.70 -4.22 14.16
C ALA A 188 2.27 -4.77 15.53
N ASP A 189 3.09 -5.60 16.16
CA ASP A 189 2.82 -6.11 17.50
C ASP A 189 2.78 -4.97 18.54
N SER A 190 3.67 -3.99 18.41
CA SER A 190 3.74 -2.83 19.31
C SER A 190 2.50 -1.94 19.24
N ILE A 191 1.97 -1.65 18.04
CA ILE A 191 0.74 -0.86 17.88
C ILE A 191 -0.49 -1.62 18.37
N GLU A 192 -0.55 -2.93 18.15
CA GLU A 192 -1.63 -3.78 18.66
C GLU A 192 -1.65 -3.81 20.18
N LEU A 193 -0.52 -4.15 20.81
CA LEU A 193 -0.38 -4.21 22.27
C LEU A 193 -0.71 -2.87 22.91
N PHE A 194 -0.17 -1.76 22.37
CA PHE A 194 -0.47 -0.43 22.89
C PHE A 194 -1.97 -0.12 22.87
N MET A 195 -2.66 -0.46 21.79
CA MET A 195 -4.11 -0.19 21.66
C MET A 195 -4.93 -1.12 22.56
N ILE A 196 -4.55 -2.40 22.70
CA ILE A 196 -5.19 -3.34 23.63
C ILE A 196 -5.09 -2.80 25.06
N ASP A 197 -3.90 -2.42 25.51
CA ASP A 197 -3.67 -1.90 26.87
C ASP A 197 -4.44 -0.60 27.10
N ARG A 198 -4.43 0.31 26.12
CA ARG A 198 -5.18 1.56 26.18
C ARG A 198 -6.68 1.32 26.28
N CYS A 199 -7.23 0.41 25.49
CA CYS A 199 -8.67 0.16 25.46
C CYS A 199 -9.14 -0.65 26.67
N THR A 200 -8.29 -1.52 27.21
CA THR A 200 -8.56 -2.25 28.46
C THR A 200 -8.56 -1.29 29.65
N SER A 201 -7.58 -0.38 29.73
CA SER A 201 -7.47 0.59 30.83
C SER A 201 -8.48 1.74 30.72
N GLN A 202 -8.86 2.16 29.51
CA GLN A 202 -9.75 3.31 29.25
C GLN A 202 -10.78 3.00 28.15
N PRO A 203 -11.76 2.11 28.37
CA PRO A 203 -12.68 1.64 27.33
C PRO A 203 -13.46 2.77 26.63
N SER A 204 -13.86 3.81 27.37
CA SER A 204 -14.60 4.96 26.84
C SER A 204 -13.83 5.78 25.81
N ARG A 205 -12.49 5.68 25.77
CA ARG A 205 -11.66 6.36 24.77
C ARG A 205 -11.53 5.60 23.45
N CYS A 206 -11.87 4.31 23.44
CA CYS A 206 -11.78 3.46 22.26
C CYS A 206 -13.12 3.18 21.58
N SER A 207 -14.25 3.49 22.24
CA SER A 207 -15.60 3.15 21.73
C SER A 207 -15.88 3.66 20.31
N ASN A 208 -15.39 4.84 19.95
CA ASN A 208 -15.57 5.43 18.61
C ASN A 208 -14.75 4.75 17.51
N TYR A 209 -13.84 3.86 17.86
CA TYR A 209 -12.92 3.21 16.94
C TYR A 209 -12.88 1.68 17.09
N ASN A 210 -13.67 1.14 18.04
CA ASN A 210 -13.73 -0.27 18.32
C ASN A 210 -14.59 -0.98 17.26
N ASP A 211 -13.95 -1.80 16.45
CA ASP A 211 -14.61 -2.74 15.53
C ASP A 211 -14.30 -4.14 16.05
N PRO A 212 -15.29 -4.92 16.51
CA PRO A 212 -15.03 -6.24 17.07
C PRO A 212 -14.46 -7.23 16.03
N GLN A 213 -14.62 -6.95 14.74
CA GLN A 213 -14.14 -7.79 13.65
C GLN A 213 -12.72 -7.38 13.20
N LEU A 214 -12.30 -6.13 13.43
CA LEU A 214 -10.99 -5.63 13.03
C LEU A 214 -10.27 -4.99 14.23
N PRO A 215 -9.25 -5.67 14.82
CA PRO A 215 -8.56 -5.16 16.00
C PRO A 215 -8.07 -3.73 15.82
N TYR A 216 -8.19 -2.93 16.87
CA TYR A 216 -8.00 -1.48 16.75
C TYR A 216 -6.58 -1.09 16.30
N GLY A 217 -5.56 -1.81 16.78
CA GLY A 217 -4.18 -1.64 16.32
C GLY A 217 -4.02 -1.93 14.83
N ILE A 218 -4.57 -3.04 14.33
CA ILE A 218 -4.57 -3.41 12.91
C ILE A 218 -5.33 -2.39 12.06
N ARG A 219 -6.51 -1.93 12.50
CA ARG A 219 -7.24 -0.85 11.83
C ARG A 219 -6.37 0.40 11.70
N ASN A 220 -5.67 0.79 12.77
CA ASN A 220 -4.81 1.97 12.76
C ASN A 220 -3.56 1.77 11.90
N LEU A 221 -2.98 0.58 11.87
CA LEU A 221 -1.90 0.21 10.96
C LEU A 221 -2.32 0.41 9.50
N LEU A 222 -3.51 -0.08 9.11
CA LEU A 222 -4.04 0.10 7.76
C LEU A 222 -4.40 1.57 7.45
N ALA A 223 -4.99 2.28 8.41
CA ALA A 223 -5.45 3.67 8.20
C ALA A 223 -4.29 4.67 8.17
N PHE A 224 -3.24 4.44 8.96
CA PHE A 224 -1.97 5.15 8.81
C PHE A 224 -1.24 4.69 7.53
N GLY A 225 -1.50 3.46 7.10
CA GLY A 225 -0.90 2.79 5.96
C GLY A 225 -1.44 3.17 4.57
N GLY A 226 -2.38 4.10 4.47
CA GLY A 226 -3.18 4.34 3.26
C GLY A 226 -2.38 4.66 2.00
N GLN A 227 -2.35 3.72 1.06
CA GLN A 227 -1.73 3.92 -0.25
C GLN A 227 -2.35 5.08 -1.01
N ASP A 228 -1.51 6.00 -1.50
CA ASP A 228 -1.91 7.22 -2.21
C ASP A 228 -2.70 8.23 -1.37
N HIS A 229 -2.51 8.23 -0.05
CA HIS A 229 -2.89 9.40 0.76
C HIS A 229 -1.93 10.55 0.45
N ASN A 230 -2.45 11.69 -0.03
CA ASN A 230 -1.64 12.86 -0.36
C ASN A 230 -1.19 13.56 0.92
N LEU A 231 0.06 13.33 1.33
CA LEU A 231 0.65 13.86 2.56
C LEU A 231 1.62 14.99 2.24
N ALA A 232 1.24 16.24 2.56
CA ALA A 232 2.17 17.37 2.49
C ALA A 232 2.90 17.59 3.81
N LEU A 233 4.24 17.62 3.78
CA LEU A 233 5.10 17.90 4.93
C LEU A 233 5.71 19.29 4.78
N LYS A 234 5.43 20.18 5.73
CA LYS A 234 5.77 21.62 5.65
C LYS A 234 6.62 22.06 6.83
N VAL A 235 7.27 23.22 6.73
CA VAL A 235 8.01 23.81 7.85
C VAL A 235 7.33 25.09 8.33
N MET A 236 7.04 25.17 9.63
CA MET A 236 6.39 26.32 10.26
C MET A 236 7.43 27.39 10.64
N ARG A 237 7.16 28.66 10.29
CA ARG A 237 8.09 29.80 10.46
C ARG A 237 7.43 31.03 11.10
N ASN A 238 8.27 32.04 11.35
CA ASN A 238 7.96 33.41 11.82
C ASN A 238 7.50 33.47 13.27
N ARG A 239 6.18 33.51 13.52
CA ARG A 239 5.64 33.54 14.88
C ARG A 239 5.40 32.12 15.39
N TYR A 240 6.07 31.75 16.47
CA TYR A 240 5.84 30.48 17.16
C TYR A 240 4.37 30.38 17.58
N ARG A 241 3.72 29.28 17.19
CA ARG A 241 2.33 28.96 17.54
C ARG A 241 2.26 27.69 18.38
N SER A 242 2.98 26.66 17.96
CA SER A 242 3.02 25.33 18.56
C SER A 242 4.25 24.58 18.03
N GLU A 243 4.55 23.42 18.62
CA GLU A 243 5.60 22.52 18.12
C GLU A 243 5.27 21.98 16.73
N GLY A 244 3.99 21.74 16.46
CA GLY A 244 3.49 21.28 15.17
C GLY A 244 2.02 21.63 14.96
N VAL A 245 1.59 21.51 13.71
CA VAL A 245 0.17 21.53 13.31
C VAL A 245 0.01 20.60 12.12
N GLY A 246 -1.00 19.74 12.16
CA GLY A 246 -1.43 18.89 11.07
C GLY A 246 -2.94 18.84 10.94
N GLY A 247 -3.40 18.39 9.78
CA GLY A 247 -4.82 18.22 9.51
C GLY A 247 -5.07 17.56 8.17
N GLY A 248 -6.12 16.77 8.08
CA GLY A 248 -6.47 16.06 6.86
C GLY A 248 -7.71 15.21 7.01
N SER A 249 -7.94 14.39 5.99
CA SER A 249 -9.08 13.48 5.92
C SER A 249 -8.65 12.05 6.23
N SER A 250 -9.54 11.30 6.87
CA SER A 250 -9.31 9.88 7.12
C SER A 250 -9.12 9.09 5.82
N VAL A 251 -8.17 8.17 5.82
CA VAL A 251 -7.95 7.22 4.73
C VAL A 251 -9.18 6.34 4.52
N LYS A 252 -9.55 6.10 3.25
CA LYS A 252 -10.62 5.21 2.85
C LYS A 252 -10.10 3.78 2.68
N LEU A 253 -10.28 2.97 3.72
CA LEU A 253 -9.80 1.59 3.73
C LEU A 253 -10.55 0.66 2.76
N ASN A 254 -11.71 1.07 2.26
CA ASN A 254 -12.46 0.35 1.24
C ASN A 254 -11.97 0.63 -0.19
N GLN A 255 -10.87 1.35 -0.37
CA GLN A 255 -10.32 1.69 -1.68
C GLN A 255 -8.89 1.19 -1.81
N TYR A 256 -8.51 0.73 -3.00
CA TYR A 256 -7.13 0.36 -3.28
C TYR A 256 -6.23 1.60 -3.21
N LEU A 257 -6.55 2.65 -3.98
CA LEU A 257 -5.96 3.97 -3.83
C LEU A 257 -6.94 4.88 -3.08
N THR A 258 -6.52 5.41 -1.92
CA THR A 258 -7.40 6.25 -1.09
C THR A 258 -7.65 7.62 -1.70
N ASN A 259 -6.62 8.23 -2.33
CA ASN A 259 -6.62 9.57 -2.91
C ASN A 259 -7.21 10.65 -1.99
N THR A 260 -7.21 10.41 -0.68
CA THR A 260 -7.51 11.41 0.34
C THR A 260 -6.29 12.30 0.54
N GLY A 261 -6.37 13.32 1.39
CA GLY A 261 -5.25 14.21 1.60
C GLY A 261 -5.20 14.78 3.00
N GLY A 262 -4.00 15.19 3.36
CA GLY A 262 -3.66 15.81 4.63
C GLY A 262 -2.33 16.54 4.54
N TRP A 263 -2.02 17.26 5.61
CA TRP A 263 -0.74 17.92 5.76
C TRP A 263 -0.29 17.89 7.22
N ALA A 264 1.02 17.91 7.41
CA ALA A 264 1.69 17.99 8.70
C ALA A 264 2.78 19.06 8.62
N SER A 265 3.02 19.75 9.72
CA SER A 265 4.07 20.76 9.82
C SER A 265 4.69 20.75 11.21
N THR A 266 5.98 21.06 11.27
CA THR A 266 6.70 21.23 12.54
C THR A 266 7.36 22.61 12.60
N TRP A 267 7.53 23.12 13.81
CA TRP A 267 8.28 24.34 14.05
C TRP A 267 9.73 24.16 13.62
N HIS A 268 10.27 25.12 12.87
CA HIS A 268 11.59 24.96 12.25
C HIS A 268 12.71 24.52 13.21
N SER A 269 12.69 24.96 14.46
CA SER A 269 13.76 24.61 15.40
C SER A 269 13.80 23.13 15.75
N ILE A 270 12.73 22.37 15.48
CA ILE A 270 12.69 20.90 15.62
C ILE A 270 13.57 20.23 14.57
N LEU A 271 13.77 20.89 13.42
CA LEU A 271 14.58 20.42 12.31
C LEU A 271 16.04 20.91 12.38
N ASN A 272 16.40 21.69 13.40
CA ASN A 272 17.80 22.10 13.58
C ASN A 272 18.67 20.87 13.90
N PRO A 273 19.95 20.86 13.52
CA PRO A 273 20.85 19.71 13.73
C PRO A 273 20.89 19.18 15.16
N ASP A 274 20.85 20.06 16.17
CA ASP A 274 20.85 19.68 17.59
C ASP A 274 19.57 18.96 18.05
N ASN A 275 18.47 19.11 17.32
CA ASN A 275 17.16 18.54 17.65
C ASN A 275 16.70 17.45 16.67
N ALA A 276 17.27 17.41 15.47
CA ALA A 276 16.98 16.41 14.46
C ALA A 276 17.19 15.01 15.04
N TYR A 277 16.28 14.09 14.72
CA TYR A 277 16.32 12.69 15.19
C TYR A 277 16.23 12.49 16.72
N SER A 278 15.93 13.55 17.49
CA SER A 278 15.62 13.43 18.91
C SER A 278 14.25 12.78 19.15
N LYS A 279 14.01 12.35 20.39
CA LYS A 279 12.66 11.93 20.82
C LYS A 279 11.60 12.99 20.53
N ARG A 280 11.92 14.28 20.74
CA ARG A 280 11.00 15.39 20.48
C ARG A 280 10.67 15.49 18.99
N PHE A 281 11.67 15.30 18.13
CA PHE A 281 11.51 15.29 16.68
C PHE A 281 10.55 14.19 16.22
N TYR A 282 10.81 12.93 16.58
CA TYR A 282 9.96 11.80 16.16
C TYR A 282 8.55 11.88 16.71
N ARG A 283 8.39 12.28 17.98
CA ARG A 283 7.07 12.44 18.59
C ARG A 283 6.25 13.46 17.81
N THR A 284 6.84 14.62 17.54
CA THR A 284 6.10 15.73 16.90
C THR A 284 5.73 15.36 15.47
N TRP A 285 6.66 14.82 14.68
CA TRP A 285 6.34 14.40 13.31
C TRP A 285 5.28 13.30 13.26
N PHE A 286 5.42 12.25 14.06
CA PHE A 286 4.42 11.18 14.10
C PHE A 286 3.04 11.72 14.48
N HIS A 287 2.98 12.57 15.51
CA HIS A 287 1.74 13.21 15.97
C HIS A 287 1.04 13.98 14.85
N GLU A 288 1.77 14.85 14.15
CA GLU A 288 1.17 15.67 13.10
C GLU A 288 0.85 14.88 11.83
N ILE A 289 1.64 13.85 11.49
CA ILE A 289 1.34 12.94 10.39
C ILE A 289 0.08 12.11 10.72
N ALA A 290 -0.15 11.74 11.97
CA ALA A 290 -1.39 11.09 12.37
C ALA A 290 -2.59 12.04 12.19
N HIS A 291 -2.46 13.32 12.51
CA HIS A 291 -3.50 14.31 12.18
C HIS A 291 -3.75 14.44 10.67
N ALA A 292 -2.69 14.39 9.85
CA ALA A 292 -2.82 14.39 8.39
C ALA A 292 -3.66 13.20 7.88
N HIS A 293 -3.51 12.02 8.50
CA HIS A 293 -4.31 10.82 8.20
C HIS A 293 -5.69 10.82 8.89
N GLY A 294 -6.15 11.96 9.41
CA GLY A 294 -7.49 12.14 9.99
C GLY A 294 -7.66 11.52 11.38
N PHE A 295 -6.58 11.21 12.08
CA PHE A 295 -6.66 10.77 13.48
C PHE A 295 -6.89 11.97 14.40
N SER A 296 -7.83 11.83 15.34
CA SER A 296 -8.08 12.82 16.40
C SER A 296 -7.16 12.59 17.61
N HIS A 297 -7.13 13.51 18.57
CA HIS A 297 -6.50 13.29 19.88
C HIS A 297 -7.05 12.06 20.63
N ALA A 298 -8.32 11.74 20.43
CA ALA A 298 -8.95 10.61 21.10
C ALA A 298 -8.51 9.25 20.52
N SER A 299 -8.01 9.21 19.28
CA SER A 299 -7.65 7.94 18.63
C SER A 299 -6.51 7.20 19.32
N GLY A 300 -5.69 7.88 20.11
CA GLY A 300 -4.48 7.30 20.68
C GLY A 300 -3.28 7.29 19.75
N MET A 301 -3.46 7.50 18.44
CA MET A 301 -2.35 7.63 17.47
C MET A 301 -1.59 8.94 17.66
N THR A 302 -2.33 10.03 17.86
CA THR A 302 -1.77 11.38 18.06
C THR A 302 -1.30 11.54 19.51
N TYR A 303 -2.17 11.29 20.51
CA TYR A 303 -1.80 11.29 21.94
C TYR A 303 -1.61 9.89 22.50
N GLY A 304 -0.38 9.57 22.91
CA GLY A 304 -0.02 8.29 23.49
C GLY A 304 0.90 7.48 22.57
N PHE A 305 0.39 7.00 21.43
CA PHE A 305 1.21 6.18 20.54
C PHE A 305 2.34 6.99 19.89
N ALA A 306 2.14 8.27 19.56
CA ALA A 306 3.23 9.14 19.10
C ALA A 306 4.37 9.25 20.14
N ASP A 307 4.04 9.30 21.43
CA ASP A 307 5.02 9.33 22.52
C ASP A 307 5.74 7.99 22.67
N TYR A 308 4.98 6.89 22.60
CA TYR A 308 5.50 5.52 22.65
C TYR A 308 6.40 5.20 21.44
N PHE A 309 5.99 5.62 20.25
CA PHE A 309 6.77 5.50 19.02
C PHE A 309 8.14 6.16 19.17
N ALA A 310 8.16 7.41 19.64
CA ALA A 310 9.40 8.17 19.76
C ALA A 310 10.29 7.74 20.94
N LYS A 311 9.69 7.24 22.03
CA LYS A 311 10.42 6.85 23.25
C LYS A 311 10.94 5.42 23.18
N ASP A 312 10.13 4.51 22.64
CA ASP A 312 10.32 3.08 22.79
C ASP A 312 10.61 2.42 21.42
N ILE A 313 9.73 2.62 20.42
CA ILE A 313 9.88 1.98 19.09
C ILE A 313 11.15 2.45 18.37
N VAL A 314 11.30 3.76 18.13
CA VAL A 314 12.45 4.29 17.39
C VAL A 314 13.77 3.89 18.05
N PRO A 315 13.96 4.06 19.38
CA PRO A 315 15.20 3.64 20.03
C PRO A 315 15.47 2.15 20.05
N LEU A 316 14.43 1.32 20.14
CA LEU A 316 14.56 -0.13 20.21
C LEU A 316 14.85 -0.77 18.85
N MET A 317 14.34 -0.17 17.77
CA MET A 317 14.32 -0.77 16.43
C MET A 317 15.28 -0.11 15.46
N THR A 318 16.02 0.93 15.88
CA THR A 318 16.92 1.66 15.00
C THR A 318 18.17 2.11 15.76
N THR A 319 19.31 2.04 15.09
CA THR A 319 20.57 2.64 15.51
C THR A 319 20.56 4.16 15.29
N GLU A 320 21.54 4.88 15.84
CA GLU A 320 21.69 6.31 15.57
C GLU A 320 22.05 6.59 14.10
N GLU A 321 22.82 5.69 13.48
CA GLU A 321 23.19 5.78 12.07
C GLU A 321 21.96 5.65 11.18
N GLU A 322 21.12 4.62 11.37
CA GLU A 322 19.88 4.40 10.59
C GLU A 322 18.84 5.54 10.72
N ARG A 323 18.94 6.37 11.77
CA ARG A 323 18.11 7.56 11.89
C ARG A 323 18.61 8.69 11.00
N LYS A 324 19.93 8.80 10.85
CA LYS A 324 20.62 9.87 10.12
C LYS A 324 20.82 9.53 8.65
N THR A 325 20.91 8.25 8.30
CA THR A 325 21.10 7.74 6.93
C THR A 325 20.00 6.74 6.60
N ILE A 326 19.53 6.75 5.35
CA ILE A 326 18.54 5.77 4.90
C ILE A 326 19.28 4.50 4.53
N THR A 327 19.18 3.47 5.36
CA THR A 327 19.67 2.14 5.00
C THR A 327 18.73 1.49 3.97
N PRO A 328 19.26 0.60 3.12
CA PRO A 328 18.44 -0.11 2.13
C PRO A 328 17.24 -0.82 2.72
N TYR A 329 16.24 -1.06 1.89
CA TYR A 329 15.10 -1.87 2.29
C TYR A 329 15.59 -3.29 2.64
N ASN A 330 15.14 -3.85 3.76
CA ASN A 330 15.48 -5.22 4.14
C ASN A 330 14.55 -6.18 3.39
N GLN A 331 15.11 -7.09 2.61
CA GLN A 331 14.32 -8.12 1.95
C GLN A 331 13.63 -9.03 3.00
N PRO A 332 12.32 -9.28 2.90
CA PRO A 332 11.68 -10.30 3.73
C PRO A 332 12.24 -11.70 3.41
N GLU A 333 12.44 -12.52 4.45
CA GLU A 333 12.92 -13.91 4.30
C GLU A 333 11.97 -14.81 3.50
N VAL A 334 10.69 -14.43 3.46
CA VAL A 334 9.66 -15.05 2.63
C VAL A 334 8.97 -13.96 1.82
N LEU A 335 8.90 -14.13 0.50
CA LEU A 335 8.10 -13.29 -0.38
C LEU A 335 6.73 -13.93 -0.62
N LEU A 336 5.72 -13.10 -0.88
CA LEU A 336 4.37 -13.56 -1.18
C LEU A 336 4.03 -13.35 -2.65
N ASP A 337 3.50 -14.40 -3.26
CA ASP A 337 2.72 -14.30 -4.49
C ASP A 337 1.38 -15.02 -4.30
N TYR A 338 0.47 -14.83 -5.24
CA TYR A 338 -0.82 -15.47 -5.24
C TYR A 338 -1.31 -15.71 -6.67
N HIS A 339 -2.14 -16.72 -6.82
CA HIS A 339 -2.85 -16.98 -8.05
C HIS A 339 -4.29 -17.43 -7.77
N MET A 340 -5.18 -17.07 -8.69
CA MET A 340 -6.57 -17.52 -8.68
C MET A 340 -6.63 -18.92 -9.27
N GLU A 341 -7.25 -19.86 -8.56
CA GLU A 341 -7.53 -21.18 -9.13
C GLU A 341 -8.80 -21.13 -9.97
N ALA A 342 -8.79 -21.83 -11.10
CA ALA A 342 -9.98 -22.01 -11.93
C ALA A 342 -10.97 -22.92 -11.18
N THR A 343 -12.10 -22.34 -10.78
CA THR A 343 -13.21 -23.08 -10.16
C THR A 343 -14.41 -23.06 -11.09
N ALA A 344 -15.20 -24.14 -11.10
CA ALA A 344 -16.48 -24.14 -11.81
C ALA A 344 -17.41 -23.06 -11.23
N GLU A 345 -18.36 -22.54 -12.03
CA GLU A 345 -19.24 -21.43 -11.62
C GLU A 345 -20.01 -21.70 -10.31
N ASP A 346 -20.35 -22.96 -10.04
CA ASP A 346 -21.09 -23.39 -8.85
C ASP A 346 -20.19 -23.72 -7.64
N GLN A 347 -18.86 -23.59 -7.76
CA GLN A 347 -17.92 -23.88 -6.68
C GLN A 347 -17.40 -22.61 -6.01
N PRO A 348 -17.08 -22.66 -4.70
CA PRO A 348 -16.38 -21.59 -4.03
C PRO A 348 -15.11 -21.23 -4.80
N LYS A 349 -14.88 -19.95 -5.00
CA LYS A 349 -13.66 -19.45 -5.63
C LYS A 349 -12.49 -19.67 -4.69
N LYS A 350 -11.30 -19.84 -5.25
CA LYS A 350 -10.10 -20.17 -4.50
C LYS A 350 -8.91 -19.33 -4.91
N ILE A 351 -8.20 -18.80 -3.91
CA ILE A 351 -6.88 -18.18 -4.04
C ILE A 351 -5.86 -19.14 -3.43
N SER A 352 -4.80 -19.41 -4.17
CA SER A 352 -3.63 -20.12 -3.64
C SER A 352 -2.49 -19.15 -3.43
N ILE A 353 -1.83 -19.30 -2.28
CA ILE A 353 -0.78 -18.39 -1.81
C ILE A 353 0.55 -19.11 -1.93
N ASP A 354 1.45 -18.51 -2.69
CA ASP A 354 2.80 -19.01 -2.88
C ASP A 354 3.75 -18.27 -1.94
N PHE A 355 4.46 -19.04 -1.12
CA PHE A 355 5.52 -18.54 -0.24
C PHE A 355 6.85 -18.83 -0.89
N LEU A 356 7.65 -17.79 -1.16
CA LEU A 356 8.88 -17.91 -1.93
C LEU A 356 10.08 -17.56 -1.06
N GLY A 357 11.15 -18.35 -1.15
CA GLY A 357 12.38 -18.13 -0.39
C GLY A 357 13.61 -18.57 -1.17
N SER A 358 14.80 -18.35 -0.58
CA SER A 358 16.08 -18.71 -1.20
C SER A 358 16.30 -20.21 -1.40
N GLN A 359 15.54 -21.04 -0.67
CA GLN A 359 15.58 -22.49 -0.77
C GLN A 359 14.18 -23.06 -0.55
N SER A 360 13.87 -24.17 -1.21
CA SER A 360 12.67 -24.94 -0.91
C SER A 360 12.78 -25.60 0.46
N SER A 361 11.97 -25.16 1.41
CA SER A 361 11.98 -25.70 2.77
C SER A 361 10.62 -25.50 3.45
N GLN A 362 10.36 -26.30 4.48
CA GLN A 362 9.25 -26.02 5.38
C GLN A 362 9.66 -24.91 6.35
N SER A 363 8.71 -24.04 6.73
CA SER A 363 8.95 -22.98 7.70
C SER A 363 7.67 -22.60 8.45
N GLU A 364 7.83 -21.92 9.59
CA GLU A 364 6.71 -21.32 10.32
C GLU A 364 6.65 -19.82 10.02
N VAL A 365 5.45 -19.30 9.75
CA VAL A 365 5.19 -17.89 9.46
C VAL A 365 4.06 -17.35 10.32
N ASP A 366 4.18 -16.09 10.74
CA ASP A 366 3.04 -15.29 11.23
C ASP A 366 2.25 -14.83 10.01
N PHE A 367 1.17 -15.54 9.69
CA PHE A 367 0.36 -15.29 8.50
C PHE A 367 -0.91 -14.52 8.85
N GLN A 368 -1.20 -13.47 8.09
CA GLN A 368 -2.33 -12.58 8.30
C GLN A 368 -3.13 -12.35 7.02
N VAL A 369 -4.45 -12.39 7.13
CA VAL A 369 -5.40 -11.96 6.11
C VAL A 369 -6.23 -10.81 6.67
N ILE A 370 -6.13 -9.63 6.06
CA ILE A 370 -6.73 -8.40 6.60
C ILE A 370 -7.57 -7.72 5.52
N THR A 371 -8.80 -7.36 5.85
CA THR A 371 -9.65 -6.49 5.03
C THR A 371 -10.44 -5.54 5.93
N ALA A 372 -10.82 -4.38 5.39
CA ALA A 372 -11.58 -3.39 6.14
C ALA A 372 -13.10 -3.63 6.13
N CYS A 373 -13.56 -4.58 5.32
CA CYS A 373 -14.97 -4.84 5.06
C CYS A 373 -15.26 -6.31 5.30
N GLU A 374 -16.48 -6.62 5.71
CA GLU A 374 -16.88 -8.00 5.97
C GLU A 374 -16.69 -8.85 4.72
N TRP A 375 -16.00 -9.97 4.87
CA TRP A 375 -15.74 -10.91 3.80
C TRP A 375 -15.73 -12.34 4.35
N GLU A 376 -16.75 -13.09 3.94
CA GLU A 376 -16.86 -14.52 4.25
C GLU A 376 -15.80 -15.29 3.45
N LYS A 377 -14.85 -15.87 4.18
CA LYS A 377 -13.74 -16.64 3.65
C LYS A 377 -13.37 -17.75 4.62
N GLU A 378 -12.83 -18.83 4.09
CA GLU A 378 -12.15 -19.85 4.88
C GLU A 378 -10.67 -19.86 4.52
N VAL A 379 -9.82 -20.00 5.52
CA VAL A 379 -8.36 -20.15 5.36
C VAL A 379 -8.03 -21.60 5.63
N ASN A 380 -7.54 -22.31 4.61
CA ASN A 380 -7.20 -23.71 4.69
C ASN A 380 -5.70 -23.88 4.47
N ASN A 381 -5.02 -24.58 5.38
CA ASN A 381 -3.64 -24.99 5.23
C ASN A 381 -3.59 -26.52 5.14
N ILE A 382 -3.22 -27.04 3.97
CA ILE A 382 -3.08 -28.47 3.72
C ILE A 382 -1.61 -28.74 3.42
N GLU A 383 -0.94 -29.42 4.35
CA GLU A 383 0.47 -29.82 4.23
C GLU A 383 1.44 -28.66 3.90
N GLY A 384 1.13 -27.44 4.31
CA GLY A 384 1.97 -26.26 4.06
C GLY A 384 1.58 -25.42 2.84
N GLU A 385 0.52 -25.79 2.12
CA GLU A 385 -0.07 -24.98 1.06
C GLU A 385 -1.30 -24.25 1.61
N ILE A 386 -1.26 -22.91 1.63
CA ILE A 386 -2.36 -22.08 2.14
C ILE A 386 -3.25 -21.63 1.00
N THR A 387 -4.56 -21.79 1.20
CA THR A 387 -5.58 -21.40 0.25
C THR A 387 -6.72 -20.65 0.93
N LEU A 388 -7.30 -19.68 0.23
CA LEU A 388 -8.46 -18.91 0.68
C LEU A 388 -9.67 -19.29 -0.19
N THR A 389 -10.71 -19.85 0.41
CA THR A 389 -11.97 -20.19 -0.28
C THR A 389 -13.06 -19.19 0.06
N TYR A 390 -13.82 -18.75 -0.93
CA TYR A 390 -14.86 -17.72 -0.75
C TYR A 390 -15.96 -17.80 -1.81
N ASN A 391 -17.17 -17.36 -1.44
CA ASN A 391 -18.32 -17.31 -2.35
C ASN A 391 -18.55 -15.90 -2.93
N THR A 392 -18.19 -14.86 -2.18
CA THR A 392 -18.40 -13.46 -2.56
C THR A 392 -17.08 -12.70 -2.65
N ILE A 393 -16.94 -11.87 -3.68
CA ILE A 393 -15.75 -11.01 -3.83
C ILE A 393 -15.82 -9.91 -2.76
N PRO A 394 -14.74 -9.62 -2.02
CA PRO A 394 -14.74 -8.55 -1.03
C PRO A 394 -14.91 -7.19 -1.71
N ASP A 395 -15.71 -6.31 -1.10
CA ASP A 395 -15.90 -4.94 -1.59
C ASP A 395 -14.65 -4.06 -1.38
N CYS A 396 -13.64 -4.56 -0.66
CA CYS A 396 -12.48 -3.82 -0.19
C CYS A 396 -11.19 -4.60 -0.49
N PRO A 397 -10.03 -3.93 -0.65
CA PRO A 397 -8.77 -4.62 -0.86
C PRO A 397 -8.45 -5.57 0.29
N VAL A 398 -7.77 -6.68 -0.05
CA VAL A 398 -7.30 -7.66 0.93
C VAL A 398 -5.79 -7.55 1.04
N PHE A 399 -5.29 -7.48 2.27
CA PHE A 399 -3.87 -7.53 2.56
C PHE A 399 -3.54 -8.95 3.02
N LEU A 400 -2.55 -9.56 2.37
CA LEU A 400 -1.91 -10.79 2.85
C LEU A 400 -0.55 -10.41 3.38
N ARG A 401 -0.23 -10.86 4.60
CA ARG A 401 1.04 -10.57 5.26
C ARG A 401 1.64 -11.84 5.83
N ALA A 402 2.95 -12.00 5.69
CA ALA A 402 3.69 -13.12 6.26
C ALA A 402 5.06 -12.65 6.74
N SER A 403 5.45 -13.09 7.94
CA SER A 403 6.80 -12.93 8.46
C SER A 403 7.28 -14.30 8.94
N GLU A 404 8.42 -14.75 8.44
CA GLU A 404 9.04 -16.00 8.89
C GLU A 404 9.42 -15.93 10.38
N ALA A 405 9.30 -17.05 11.09
CA ALA A 405 9.71 -17.16 12.48
C ALA A 405 11.19 -16.77 12.64
N GLY A 406 11.45 -15.81 13.54
CA GLY A 406 12.79 -15.25 13.74
C GLY A 406 13.14 -14.06 12.82
N SER A 407 12.35 -13.81 11.77
CA SER A 407 12.44 -12.58 10.97
C SER A 407 11.57 -11.48 11.56
N ASN A 408 11.95 -10.23 11.29
CA ASN A 408 11.18 -9.05 11.67
C ASN A 408 10.51 -8.38 10.47
N GLU A 409 10.82 -8.75 9.24
CA GLU A 409 10.27 -8.09 8.05
C GLU A 409 9.02 -8.82 7.56
N PHE A 410 7.91 -8.09 7.36
CA PHE A 410 6.76 -8.65 6.67
C PHE A 410 6.93 -8.54 5.16
N ALA A 411 6.69 -9.64 4.45
CA ALA A 411 6.13 -9.54 3.11
C ALA A 411 4.64 -9.22 3.23
N THR A 412 4.19 -8.20 2.53
CA THR A 412 2.83 -7.70 2.49
C THR A 412 2.43 -7.40 1.06
N ILE A 413 1.50 -8.18 0.53
CA ILE A 413 0.83 -7.92 -0.75
C ILE A 413 -0.57 -7.39 -0.52
N LYS A 414 -1.01 -6.50 -1.41
CA LYS A 414 -2.35 -5.90 -1.38
C LYS A 414 -3.09 -6.28 -2.65
N ILE A 415 -4.11 -7.11 -2.52
CA ILE A 415 -4.92 -7.61 -3.62
C ILE A 415 -6.06 -6.62 -3.88
N PRO A 416 -6.13 -5.96 -5.04
CA PRO A 416 -7.27 -5.13 -5.40
C PRO A 416 -8.49 -6.01 -5.66
N ARG A 417 -9.70 -5.47 -5.52
CA ARG A 417 -10.95 -6.16 -5.90
C ARG A 417 -10.90 -6.78 -7.30
N HIS A 418 -10.23 -6.10 -8.23
CA HIS A 418 -10.06 -6.55 -9.62
C HIS A 418 -9.23 -7.85 -9.74
N GLY A 419 -8.42 -8.17 -8.73
CA GLY A 419 -7.64 -9.41 -8.68
C GLY A 419 -8.47 -10.65 -8.37
N PHE A 420 -9.74 -10.52 -7.99
CA PHE A 420 -10.62 -11.63 -7.58
C PHE A 420 -11.52 -12.17 -8.71
N ALA A 421 -11.48 -11.56 -9.90
CA ALA A 421 -12.19 -12.04 -11.08
C ALA A 421 -11.46 -11.62 -12.35
N GLU A 422 -11.28 -12.57 -13.28
CA GLU A 422 -10.65 -12.32 -14.55
C GLU A 422 -11.54 -11.46 -15.45
N SER A 423 -10.94 -10.43 -16.05
CA SER A 423 -11.58 -9.46 -16.94
C SER A 423 -10.91 -9.51 -18.30
N SER A 424 -11.69 -9.49 -19.38
CA SER A 424 -11.16 -9.46 -20.74
C SER A 424 -10.40 -8.17 -20.98
N SER A 425 -9.26 -8.25 -21.68
CA SER A 425 -8.47 -7.06 -21.97
C SER A 425 -7.91 -7.03 -23.40
N TYR A 426 -7.79 -5.82 -23.94
CA TYR A 426 -7.38 -5.54 -25.31
C TYR A 426 -6.28 -4.48 -25.30
N ILE A 427 -5.23 -4.65 -26.10
CA ILE A 427 -4.12 -3.71 -26.19
C ILE A 427 -4.27 -2.93 -27.49
N ILE A 428 -4.44 -1.60 -27.40
CA ILE A 428 -4.66 -0.68 -28.52
C ILE A 428 -3.81 0.57 -28.27
N ASP A 429 -2.93 0.94 -29.20
CA ASP A 429 -2.08 2.14 -29.14
C ASP A 429 -1.38 2.36 -27.79
N ASN A 430 -0.68 1.33 -27.30
CA ASN A 430 0.02 1.34 -26.01
C ASN A 430 -0.88 1.62 -24.79
N LYS A 431 -2.18 1.39 -24.91
CA LYS A 431 -3.15 1.37 -23.81
C LYS A 431 -3.74 -0.03 -23.67
N LYS A 432 -4.00 -0.44 -22.44
CA LYS A 432 -4.74 -1.67 -22.13
C LYS A 432 -6.17 -1.31 -21.72
N PHE A 433 -7.13 -1.78 -22.49
CA PHE A 433 -8.57 -1.64 -22.25
C PHE A 433 -9.07 -2.92 -21.57
N THR A 434 -9.51 -2.82 -20.33
CA THR A 434 -10.00 -3.95 -19.53
C THR A 434 -11.51 -3.82 -19.34
N VAL A 435 -12.29 -4.70 -19.97
CA VAL A 435 -13.75 -4.80 -19.79
C VAL A 435 -14.01 -5.51 -18.47
N LEU A 436 -14.56 -4.79 -17.49
CA LEU A 436 -14.74 -5.36 -16.16
C LEU A 436 -15.71 -6.54 -16.17
N ASN A 437 -15.28 -7.64 -15.56
CA ASN A 437 -16.12 -8.79 -15.26
C ASN A 437 -17.36 -8.33 -14.47
N THR A 438 -18.54 -8.88 -14.80
CA THR A 438 -19.80 -8.46 -14.19
C THR A 438 -19.88 -8.73 -12.69
N GLN A 439 -19.11 -9.68 -12.18
CA GLN A 439 -18.96 -9.95 -10.74
C GLN A 439 -18.23 -8.84 -9.99
N LEU A 440 -17.44 -8.01 -10.68
CA LEU A 440 -16.77 -6.84 -10.10
C LEU A 440 -17.67 -5.60 -10.05
N LEU A 441 -18.78 -5.61 -10.79
CA LEU A 441 -19.66 -4.45 -10.89
C LEU A 441 -20.60 -4.37 -9.69
N ASN A 442 -20.74 -3.16 -9.14
CA ASN A 442 -21.76 -2.88 -8.14
C ASN A 442 -22.95 -2.17 -8.79
N GLU A 443 -24.07 -2.88 -8.97
CA GLU A 443 -25.27 -2.33 -9.61
C GLU A 443 -25.85 -1.10 -8.90
N LYS A 444 -25.54 -0.93 -7.60
CA LYS A 444 -25.97 0.21 -6.78
C LYS A 444 -25.05 1.43 -6.92
N ASP A 445 -23.95 1.33 -7.65
CA ASP A 445 -23.12 2.50 -7.94
C ASP A 445 -23.87 3.46 -8.85
N ASN A 446 -23.62 4.75 -8.65
CA ASN A 446 -24.08 5.81 -9.53
C ASN A 446 -22.90 6.36 -10.35
N GLY A 447 -23.12 7.38 -11.17
CA GLY A 447 -22.06 7.97 -11.99
C GLY A 447 -20.82 8.45 -11.22
N TRP A 448 -20.95 8.82 -9.93
CA TRP A 448 -19.80 9.13 -9.08
C TRP A 448 -19.12 7.87 -8.50
N GLY A 449 -19.91 6.82 -8.22
CA GLY A 449 -19.44 5.53 -7.73
C GLY A 449 -18.59 4.80 -8.78
N ILE A 450 -19.08 4.70 -10.02
CA ILE A 450 -18.43 3.94 -11.09
C ILE A 450 -17.02 4.46 -11.42
N ARG A 451 -16.78 5.77 -11.27
CA ARG A 451 -15.47 6.38 -11.50
C ARG A 451 -14.40 5.84 -10.54
N LYS A 452 -14.81 5.37 -9.36
CA LYS A 452 -13.93 4.82 -8.34
C LYS A 452 -13.61 3.35 -8.57
N GLN A 453 -14.37 2.66 -9.43
CA GLN A 453 -14.11 1.24 -9.74
C GLN A 453 -12.75 1.08 -10.40
N CYS A 454 -12.41 1.94 -11.37
CA CYS A 454 -11.11 1.90 -12.05
C CYS A 454 -9.96 2.63 -11.32
N ASN A 455 -10.08 2.95 -10.02
CA ASN A 455 -9.02 3.65 -9.26
C ASN A 455 -7.89 2.68 -8.85
N LEU A 456 -7.10 2.26 -9.83
CA LEU A 456 -5.84 1.52 -9.69
C LEU A 456 -4.67 2.39 -10.19
N PRO A 457 -3.40 2.04 -9.88
CA PRO A 457 -2.25 2.77 -10.40
C PRO A 457 -2.31 2.92 -11.93
N ASN A 458 -2.04 4.13 -12.42
CA ASN A 458 -2.03 4.48 -13.86
C ASN A 458 -3.27 4.02 -14.64
N THR A 459 -4.41 3.92 -13.97
CA THR A 459 -5.66 3.43 -14.54
C THR A 459 -6.79 4.44 -14.33
N HIS A 460 -7.66 4.59 -15.32
CA HIS A 460 -8.87 5.39 -15.22
C HIS A 460 -10.06 4.70 -15.90
N LEU A 461 -11.28 5.15 -15.59
CA LEU A 461 -12.48 4.74 -16.31
C LEU A 461 -12.46 5.37 -17.71
N ALA A 462 -12.67 4.56 -18.75
CA ALA A 462 -12.61 4.99 -20.14
C ALA A 462 -13.46 6.22 -20.42
N THR A 463 -12.90 7.15 -21.18
CA THR A 463 -13.60 8.28 -21.78
C THR A 463 -14.42 7.85 -23.00
N LYS A 464 -15.34 8.69 -23.47
CA LYS A 464 -16.11 8.42 -24.70
C LYS A 464 -15.22 8.11 -25.90
N ASP A 465 -14.13 8.85 -26.08
CA ASP A 465 -13.23 8.67 -27.22
C ASP A 465 -12.45 7.36 -27.11
N GLU A 466 -12.05 6.98 -25.90
CA GLU A 466 -11.43 5.67 -25.62
C GLU A 466 -12.40 4.51 -25.88
N TYR A 467 -13.68 4.66 -25.55
CA TYR A 467 -14.70 3.69 -25.94
C TYR A 467 -14.86 3.58 -27.46
N GLN A 468 -14.74 4.69 -28.21
CA GLN A 468 -14.75 4.64 -29.67
C GLN A 468 -13.56 3.84 -30.21
N MET A 469 -12.36 4.01 -29.63
CA MET A 469 -11.18 3.20 -29.99
C MET A 469 -11.43 1.72 -29.76
N LEU A 470 -11.97 1.35 -28.58
CA LEU A 470 -12.29 -0.04 -28.27
C LEU A 470 -13.36 -0.60 -29.21
N TRP A 471 -14.43 0.16 -29.48
CA TRP A 471 -15.47 -0.27 -30.40
C TRP A 471 -14.93 -0.51 -31.81
N ASN A 472 -14.10 0.41 -32.35
CA ASN A 472 -13.46 0.23 -33.66
C ASN A 472 -12.66 -1.09 -33.71
N HIS A 473 -11.81 -1.32 -32.70
CA HIS A 473 -10.98 -2.52 -32.61
C HIS A 473 -11.83 -3.81 -32.55
N LEU A 474 -12.87 -3.84 -31.70
CA LEU A 474 -13.75 -5.01 -31.59
C LEU A 474 -14.61 -5.22 -32.83
N SER A 475 -15.05 -4.14 -33.49
CA SER A 475 -15.81 -4.22 -34.73
C SER A 475 -14.98 -4.77 -35.88
N GLU A 476 -13.74 -4.27 -36.04
CA GLU A 476 -12.81 -4.72 -37.08
C GLU A 476 -12.41 -6.20 -36.89
N ALA A 477 -12.32 -6.65 -35.64
CA ALA A 477 -11.99 -8.03 -35.29
C ALA A 477 -13.20 -8.98 -35.19
N ASP A 478 -14.42 -8.51 -35.46
CA ASP A 478 -15.69 -9.24 -35.27
C ASP A 478 -15.86 -9.84 -33.85
N LEU A 479 -15.45 -9.08 -32.83
CA LEU A 479 -15.48 -9.46 -31.42
C LEU A 479 -16.62 -8.77 -30.63
N LEU A 480 -17.44 -7.92 -31.24
CA LEU A 480 -18.52 -7.23 -30.53
C LEU A 480 -19.52 -8.19 -29.86
N ASN A 481 -19.79 -9.34 -30.50
CA ASN A 481 -20.72 -10.35 -30.01
C ASN A 481 -20.16 -11.19 -28.84
N THR A 482 -18.87 -11.05 -28.50
CA THR A 482 -18.27 -11.76 -27.35
C THR A 482 -18.45 -10.99 -26.04
N LEU A 483 -18.87 -9.73 -26.11
CA LEU A 483 -19.13 -8.91 -24.93
C LEU A 483 -20.41 -9.36 -24.22
N GLU A 484 -20.31 -9.64 -22.93
CA GLU A 484 -21.46 -10.00 -22.07
C GLU A 484 -22.51 -8.86 -22.00
N ARG A 485 -22.06 -7.61 -22.08
CA ARG A 485 -22.92 -6.41 -22.04
C ARG A 485 -22.55 -5.44 -23.16
N GLN A 486 -23.57 -4.86 -23.78
CA GLN A 486 -23.42 -3.92 -24.90
C GLN A 486 -23.52 -2.44 -24.51
N TYR A 487 -24.00 -2.15 -23.29
CA TYR A 487 -24.10 -0.79 -22.78
C TYR A 487 -22.93 -0.46 -21.84
N PHE A 488 -22.33 0.71 -22.02
CA PHE A 488 -21.20 1.17 -21.21
C PHE A 488 -21.42 2.58 -20.67
N LEU A 489 -20.74 2.92 -19.57
CA LEU A 489 -20.78 4.25 -18.96
C LEU A 489 -19.37 4.86 -18.91
N SER A 490 -19.22 6.08 -19.45
CA SER A 490 -17.93 6.77 -19.49
C SER A 490 -17.59 7.55 -18.24
N SER A 491 -16.31 7.90 -18.09
CA SER A 491 -15.84 8.81 -17.04
C SER A 491 -16.24 10.26 -17.30
N ASP A 492 -16.22 10.69 -18.56
CA ASP A 492 -16.52 12.03 -19.01
C ASP A 492 -18.00 12.19 -19.43
N GLY A 493 -18.40 13.40 -19.75
CA GLY A 493 -19.77 13.67 -20.16
C GLY A 493 -19.97 15.08 -20.69
N PRO A 494 -21.13 15.36 -21.29
CA PRO A 494 -21.37 16.64 -21.94
C PRO A 494 -21.54 17.80 -20.95
N ARG A 495 -21.82 17.53 -19.66
CA ARG A 495 -22.07 18.50 -18.58
C ARG A 495 -21.82 17.86 -17.21
N SER A 496 -21.64 18.67 -16.17
CA SER A 496 -21.24 18.26 -14.80
C SER A 496 -22.09 17.17 -14.12
N TYR A 497 -23.37 17.02 -14.49
CA TYR A 497 -24.30 16.03 -13.90
C TYR A 497 -24.71 14.91 -14.86
N TYR A 498 -24.03 14.79 -15.99
CA TYR A 498 -24.26 13.76 -16.99
C TYR A 498 -22.95 13.10 -17.40
N ILE A 499 -23.01 11.81 -17.66
CA ILE A 499 -21.96 11.02 -18.34
C ILE A 499 -22.53 10.46 -19.65
N TRP A 500 -21.67 9.95 -20.51
CA TRP A 500 -22.13 9.22 -21.69
C TRP A 500 -22.54 7.81 -21.31
N GLN A 501 -23.73 7.41 -21.74
CA GLN A 501 -24.06 6.01 -21.95
C GLN A 501 -23.80 5.68 -23.40
N LEU A 502 -23.01 4.65 -23.62
CA LEU A 502 -22.59 4.18 -24.93
C LEU A 502 -23.24 2.83 -25.20
N ASN A 503 -23.61 2.58 -26.45
CA ASN A 503 -24.16 1.29 -26.87
C ASN A 503 -23.36 0.81 -28.08
N PHE A 504 -22.70 -0.34 -27.92
CA PHE A 504 -21.90 -0.96 -28.97
C PHE A 504 -22.86 -1.72 -29.89
N LEU A 505 -23.06 -1.20 -31.10
CA LEU A 505 -23.84 -1.87 -32.16
C LEU A 505 -22.88 -2.37 -33.24
N GLN A 506 -23.36 -3.28 -34.10
CA GLN A 506 -22.53 -3.90 -35.14
C GLN A 506 -21.96 -2.88 -36.13
N GLU A 507 -22.72 -1.83 -36.45
CA GLU A 507 -22.34 -0.86 -37.50
C GLU A 507 -21.83 0.47 -36.94
N HIS A 508 -22.16 0.82 -35.69
CA HIS A 508 -21.75 2.07 -35.06
C HIS A 508 -21.79 2.00 -33.53
N MET A 509 -21.18 2.99 -32.87
CA MET A 509 -21.36 3.23 -31.43
C MET A 509 -22.36 4.36 -31.20
N ASP A 510 -23.50 4.06 -30.57
CA ASP A 510 -24.46 5.09 -30.15
C ASP A 510 -24.02 5.75 -28.83
N SER A 511 -24.34 7.03 -28.67
CA SER A 511 -24.11 7.75 -27.40
C SER A 511 -25.32 8.56 -26.98
N LYS A 512 -25.68 8.49 -25.69
CA LYS A 512 -26.75 9.30 -25.09
C LYS A 512 -26.38 9.79 -23.70
N ARG A 513 -27.12 10.79 -23.22
CA ARG A 513 -26.91 11.37 -21.89
C ARG A 513 -27.42 10.43 -20.81
N TYR A 514 -26.61 10.21 -19.78
CA TYR A 514 -26.96 9.41 -18.62
C TYR A 514 -26.74 10.23 -17.34
N ARG A 515 -27.74 10.29 -16.44
CA ARG A 515 -27.65 11.12 -15.24
C ARG A 515 -26.70 10.49 -14.23
N MET A 516 -25.82 11.29 -13.64
CA MET A 516 -24.89 10.84 -12.60
C MET A 516 -25.58 10.22 -11.37
N GLN A 517 -26.84 10.58 -11.10
CA GLN A 517 -27.62 10.03 -9.99
C GLN A 517 -28.18 8.62 -10.27
N ASN A 518 -28.31 8.25 -11.54
CA ASN A 518 -28.84 6.95 -11.93
C ASN A 518 -27.86 5.84 -11.56
N LYS A 519 -28.41 4.67 -11.25
CA LYS A 519 -27.68 3.49 -10.83
C LYS A 519 -27.18 2.68 -12.03
N LEU A 520 -25.94 2.20 -11.98
CA LEU A 520 -25.32 1.34 -12.98
C LEU A 520 -26.29 0.24 -13.43
N GLY A 521 -26.91 -0.45 -12.48
CA GLY A 521 -27.85 -1.53 -12.76
C GLY A 521 -27.20 -2.71 -13.49
N SER A 522 -28.01 -3.70 -13.85
CA SER A 522 -27.54 -4.96 -14.45
C SER A 522 -27.19 -4.89 -15.94
N LYS A 523 -27.57 -3.80 -16.63
CA LYS A 523 -27.41 -3.69 -18.10
C LYS A 523 -26.10 -3.07 -18.55
N HIS A 524 -25.43 -2.32 -17.69
CA HIS A 524 -24.25 -1.53 -18.07
C HIS A 524 -22.96 -2.20 -17.60
N SER A 525 -21.90 -2.08 -18.39
CA SER A 525 -20.53 -2.45 -18.02
C SER A 525 -19.62 -1.22 -17.98
N LEU A 526 -18.38 -1.43 -17.55
CA LEU A 526 -17.35 -0.41 -17.40
C LEU A 526 -16.06 -0.92 -18.05
N VAL A 527 -15.25 -0.02 -18.58
CA VAL A 527 -13.94 -0.32 -19.14
C VAL A 527 -12.90 0.52 -18.41
N CYS A 528 -11.92 -0.15 -17.80
CA CYS A 528 -10.77 0.54 -17.22
C CYS A 528 -9.63 0.58 -18.25
N VAL A 529 -9.02 1.74 -18.41
CA VAL A 529 -7.91 1.97 -19.33
C VAL A 529 -6.66 2.19 -18.50
N SER A 530 -5.58 1.47 -18.80
CA SER A 530 -4.26 1.70 -18.21
C SER A 530 -3.22 2.02 -19.26
N GLU A 531 -2.34 2.97 -18.98
CA GLU A 531 -1.19 3.29 -19.82
C GLU A 531 -0.09 2.23 -19.63
N ARG A 532 0.60 1.86 -20.72
CA ARG A 532 1.69 0.87 -20.70
C ARG A 532 3.07 1.50 -20.79
#